data_AF-A0A0S2DDT0-F1
#
_entry.id   AF-A0A0S2DDT0-F1
#
_cell.length_a   1.000
_cell.length_b   1.000
_cell.length_c   1.000
_cell.angle_alpha   90.00
_cell.angle_beta   90.00
_cell.angle_gamma   90.00
#
_symmetry.space_group_name_H-M   'P 1'
#
loop_
_entity.id
_entity.type
_entity.pdbx_description
1 polymer ?
#
loop_
_entity_poly.entity_id
_entity_poly.type
_entity_poly.pdbx_seq_one_letter_code
_entity_poly.pdbx_strand_id
1 'polypeptide(L)'
;MDVRAIRIAACTLALSLIAFSAVAAGGKGVTWRKAGHANGVDRVACFSPECDAYQGDTVCSARLPVLCLNQDGAPSPVPTDFYNGWAKGNIALSRAVRGDSFKSRGEADAFCRAEFGPGYRMASHHDGDGGWGWQAYGNIDATTRFWITVIDQPSSCWN
;
A
#
# COMPACT_ATOMS: atom_id res chain seq x y z
N MET A 1 12.02 -28.80 -66.11
CA MET A 1 11.67 -27.63 -65.28
C MET A 1 11.89 -28.05 -63.84
N ASP A 2 13.05 -27.72 -63.27
CA ASP A 2 13.45 -28.12 -61.91
C ASP A 2 13.45 -26.88 -61.01
N VAL A 3 12.58 -26.86 -60.00
CA VAL A 3 12.47 -25.75 -59.05
C VAL A 3 13.32 -26.10 -57.83
N ARG A 4 14.45 -25.38 -57.65
CA ARG A 4 15.31 -25.52 -56.47
C ARG A 4 14.65 -24.88 -55.24
N ALA A 5 14.55 -25.67 -54.18
CA ALA A 5 14.03 -25.28 -52.88
C ALA A 5 14.95 -24.27 -52.17
N ILE A 6 14.36 -23.17 -51.69
CA ILE A 6 15.00 -22.18 -50.82
C ILE A 6 14.88 -22.66 -49.37
N ARG A 7 16.01 -22.85 -48.68
CA ARG A 7 16.05 -23.11 -47.24
C ARG A 7 16.25 -21.78 -46.50
N ILE A 8 15.24 -21.35 -45.75
CA ILE A 8 15.32 -20.21 -44.84
C ILE A 8 15.84 -20.72 -43.50
N ALA A 9 17.03 -20.29 -43.10
CA ALA A 9 17.57 -20.55 -41.76
C ALA A 9 16.93 -19.57 -40.76
N ALA A 10 16.11 -20.09 -39.85
CA ALA A 10 15.54 -19.31 -38.75
C ALA A 10 16.59 -19.16 -37.65
N CYS A 11 17.10 -17.94 -37.45
CA CYS A 11 17.98 -17.60 -36.34
C CYS A 11 17.12 -17.22 -35.14
N THR A 12 16.96 -18.14 -34.19
CA THR A 12 16.22 -17.92 -32.94
C THR A 12 17.07 -17.10 -31.98
N LEU A 13 16.76 -15.80 -31.88
CA LEU A 13 17.29 -14.93 -30.83
C LEU A 13 16.66 -15.34 -29.48
N ALA A 14 17.41 -16.01 -28.62
CA ALA A 14 16.98 -16.30 -27.26
C ALA A 14 17.07 -15.02 -26.42
N LEU A 15 15.92 -14.41 -26.14
CA LEU A 15 15.82 -13.25 -25.26
C LEU A 15 15.86 -13.73 -23.80
N SER A 16 17.05 -13.71 -23.19
CA SER A 16 17.23 -14.02 -21.77
C SER A 16 16.55 -12.97 -20.90
N LEU A 17 15.43 -13.33 -20.28
CA LEU A 17 14.76 -12.54 -19.24
C LEU A 17 15.61 -12.57 -17.98
N ILE A 18 16.36 -11.50 -17.72
CA ILE A 18 17.02 -11.29 -16.43
C ILE A 18 15.92 -10.89 -15.44
N ALA A 19 15.50 -11.84 -14.60
CA ALA A 19 14.63 -11.54 -13.48
C ALA A 19 15.43 -10.76 -12.42
N PHE A 20 15.22 -9.45 -12.37
CA PHE A 20 15.69 -8.65 -11.23
C PHE A 20 14.96 -9.14 -9.99
N SER A 21 15.68 -9.79 -9.08
CA SER A 21 15.18 -10.01 -7.73
C SER A 21 15.10 -8.65 -7.06
N ALA A 22 13.88 -8.15 -6.87
CA ALA A 22 13.65 -6.92 -6.14
C ALA A 22 14.17 -7.14 -4.71
N VAL A 23 15.23 -6.41 -4.35
CA VAL A 23 15.81 -6.47 -3.01
C VAL A 23 14.90 -5.61 -2.15
N ALA A 24 13.99 -6.26 -1.42
CA ALA A 24 13.11 -5.63 -0.45
C ALA A 24 13.81 -4.58 0.37
N ALA A 25 13.21 -3.38 0.41
CA ALA A 25 13.43 -2.20 1.25
C ALA A 25 14.15 -2.42 2.59
N GLY A 26 15.40 -2.90 2.59
CA GLY A 26 16.06 -3.45 3.78
C GLY A 26 15.24 -4.50 4.57
N GLY A 27 14.24 -5.15 3.95
CA GLY A 27 13.28 -6.02 4.65
C GLY A 27 12.30 -5.29 5.59
N LYS A 28 12.05 -4.00 5.37
CA LYS A 28 11.11 -3.17 6.14
C LYS A 28 9.95 -2.67 5.28
N GLY A 29 8.85 -2.36 5.95
CA GLY A 29 7.68 -1.71 5.38
C GLY A 29 7.32 -0.47 6.18
N VAL A 30 6.66 0.49 5.53
CA VAL A 30 6.11 1.66 6.20
C VAL A 30 4.89 1.28 7.04
N THR A 31 4.82 1.82 8.25
CA THR A 31 3.63 1.67 9.10
C THR A 31 3.20 3.00 9.67
N TRP A 32 1.90 3.16 9.85
CA TRP A 32 1.28 4.33 10.45
C TRP A 32 0.52 3.95 11.71
N ARG A 33 -0.01 4.95 12.42
CA ARG A 33 -0.90 4.76 13.56
C ARG A 33 -2.07 5.73 13.52
N LYS A 34 -3.07 5.48 14.35
CA LYS A 34 -4.10 6.48 14.67
C LYS A 34 -3.47 7.62 15.45
N ALA A 35 -3.69 8.85 14.99
CA ALA A 35 -3.18 10.08 15.56
C ALA A 35 -4.26 10.91 16.27
N GLY A 36 -5.54 10.66 15.99
CA GLY A 36 -6.65 11.32 16.65
C GLY A 36 -8.00 10.72 16.28
N HIS A 37 -9.02 11.05 17.07
CA HIS A 37 -10.42 10.70 16.83
C HIS A 37 -11.33 11.83 17.28
N ALA A 38 -12.29 12.21 16.45
CA ALA A 38 -13.39 13.07 16.83
C ALA A 38 -14.59 12.85 15.91
N ASN A 39 -15.79 12.77 16.48
CA ASN A 39 -17.06 12.75 15.73
C ASN A 39 -17.11 11.70 14.60
N GLY A 40 -16.58 10.49 14.82
CA GLY A 40 -16.56 9.42 13.82
C GLY A 40 -15.51 9.60 12.71
N VAL A 41 -14.62 10.57 12.85
CA VAL A 41 -13.47 10.78 11.99
C VAL A 41 -12.20 10.35 12.71
N ASP A 42 -11.42 9.54 12.02
CA ASP A 42 -10.07 9.18 12.44
C ASP A 42 -9.05 9.95 11.63
N ARG A 43 -8.06 10.49 12.34
CA ARG A 43 -6.82 10.98 11.74
C ARG A 43 -5.78 9.89 11.86
N VAL A 44 -5.21 9.47 10.73
CA VAL A 44 -4.09 8.53 10.69
C VAL A 44 -2.86 9.25 10.18
N ALA A 45 -1.73 8.96 10.79
CA ALA A 45 -0.48 9.62 10.48
C ALA A 45 0.70 8.81 11.02
N CYS A 46 1.89 9.20 10.60
CA CYS A 46 3.08 8.94 11.37
C CYS A 46 4.09 10.07 11.15
N PHE A 47 4.84 10.40 12.20
CA PHE A 47 5.79 11.51 12.19
C PHE A 47 7.21 11.02 12.47
N SER A 48 8.19 11.69 11.86
CA SER A 48 9.60 11.51 12.18
C SER A 48 9.86 11.74 13.68
N PRO A 49 10.71 10.92 14.33
CA PRO A 49 11.56 9.87 13.74
C PRO A 49 10.89 8.48 13.66
N GLU A 50 9.59 8.34 13.95
CA GLU A 50 8.93 7.05 14.12
C GLU A 50 8.60 6.32 12.80
N CYS A 51 8.74 6.95 11.64
CA CYS A 51 8.50 6.32 10.34
C CYS A 51 9.42 6.85 9.26
N ASP A 52 9.60 5.99 8.26
CA ASP A 52 10.37 6.25 7.07
C ASP A 52 9.52 5.83 5.86
N ALA A 53 8.89 6.81 5.21
CA ALA A 53 8.10 6.56 4.00
C ALA A 53 8.97 6.21 2.78
N TYR A 54 10.29 6.41 2.85
CA TYR A 54 11.23 6.17 1.77
C TYR A 54 11.78 4.75 1.80
N GLN A 55 12.16 4.25 2.98
CA GLN A 55 12.78 2.93 3.17
C GLN A 55 11.96 1.96 4.03
N GLY A 56 10.87 2.42 4.65
CA GLY A 56 10.12 1.64 5.63
C GLY A 56 10.72 1.67 7.03
N ASP A 57 9.87 1.53 8.04
CA ASP A 57 10.25 1.66 9.45
C ASP A 57 10.11 0.37 10.26
N THR A 58 9.31 -0.58 9.80
CA THR A 58 8.97 -1.78 10.54
C THR A 58 9.40 -3.03 9.77
N VAL A 59 10.03 -3.99 10.46
CA VAL A 59 10.45 -5.25 9.84
C VAL A 59 9.27 -6.02 9.25
N CYS A 60 9.39 -6.50 8.02
CA CYS A 60 8.28 -7.10 7.28
C CYS A 60 7.77 -8.43 7.86
N SER A 61 8.55 -9.05 8.75
CA SER A 61 8.15 -10.23 9.50
C SER A 61 7.21 -9.92 10.67
N ALA A 62 7.05 -8.64 11.06
CA ALA A 62 6.11 -8.22 12.09
C ALA A 62 4.67 -8.50 11.67
N ARG A 63 3.82 -8.88 12.63
CA ARG A 63 2.39 -9.11 12.39
C ARG A 63 1.60 -7.88 12.82
N LEU A 64 1.15 -7.09 11.86
CA LEU A 64 0.35 -5.89 12.10
C LEU A 64 -0.90 -5.89 11.21
N PRO A 65 -1.99 -5.24 11.63
CA PRO A 65 -3.13 -4.97 10.74
C PRO A 65 -2.70 -4.22 9.47
N VAL A 66 -3.48 -4.36 8.40
CA VAL A 66 -3.41 -3.50 7.23
C VAL A 66 -4.49 -2.43 7.39
N LEU A 67 -4.15 -1.17 7.14
CA LEU A 67 -5.16 -0.13 7.01
C LEU A 67 -5.84 -0.30 5.65
N CYS A 68 -7.12 -0.63 5.68
CA CYS A 68 -7.95 -0.77 4.50
C CYS A 68 -8.85 0.46 4.35
N LEU A 69 -8.90 1.02 3.16
CA LEU A 69 -9.68 2.20 2.80
C LEU A 69 -10.68 1.85 1.69
N ASN A 70 -11.94 2.20 1.90
CA ASN A 70 -12.96 2.26 0.86
C ASN A 70 -13.19 3.72 0.48
N GLN A 71 -12.69 4.15 -0.67
CA GLN A 71 -12.89 5.50 -1.20
C GLN A 71 -14.20 5.58 -1.98
N ASP A 72 -15.29 5.85 -1.29
CA ASP A 72 -16.64 5.96 -1.84
C ASP A 72 -17.01 7.39 -2.26
N GLY A 73 -16.10 8.35 -2.10
CA GLY A 73 -16.33 9.76 -2.45
C GLY A 73 -17.07 10.54 -1.35
N ALA A 74 -17.22 10.01 -0.15
CA ALA A 74 -17.92 10.70 0.92
C ALA A 74 -17.32 12.09 1.22
N PRO A 75 -18.15 13.12 1.48
CA PRO A 75 -17.68 14.47 1.74
C PRO A 75 -17.02 14.58 3.11
N SER A 76 -16.07 15.50 3.23
CA SER A 76 -15.41 15.78 4.52
C SER A 76 -16.36 16.47 5.48
N PRO A 77 -16.56 15.94 6.70
CA PRO A 77 -17.30 16.62 7.76
C PRO A 77 -16.41 17.57 8.58
N VAL A 78 -15.11 17.64 8.27
CA VAL A 78 -14.09 18.40 9.00
C VAL A 78 -13.28 19.30 8.05
N PRO A 79 -12.66 20.38 8.55
CA PRO A 79 -11.71 21.16 7.77
C PRO A 79 -10.52 20.30 7.29
N THR A 80 -10.02 20.64 6.11
CA THR A 80 -8.87 19.97 5.49
C THR A 80 -7.76 20.97 5.23
N ASP A 81 -6.52 20.54 5.42
CA ASP A 81 -5.30 21.25 5.04
C ASP A 81 -4.25 20.26 4.54
N PHE A 82 -3.05 20.74 4.24
CA PHE A 82 -1.95 19.91 3.72
C PHE A 82 -1.56 18.73 4.63
N TYR A 83 -1.72 18.82 5.96
CA TYR A 83 -1.37 17.76 6.93
C TYR A 83 -2.59 17.03 7.52
N ASN A 84 -3.79 17.44 7.11
CA ASN A 84 -5.09 16.96 7.57
C ASN A 84 -6.02 16.72 6.38
N GLY A 85 -5.47 16.22 5.26
CA GLY A 85 -6.22 15.96 4.04
C GLY A 85 -7.37 14.95 4.24
N TRP A 86 -8.32 14.93 3.32
CA TRP A 86 -9.50 14.05 3.42
C TRP A 86 -9.44 12.91 2.40
N ALA A 87 -9.48 11.67 2.89
CA ALA A 87 -9.33 10.48 2.06
C ALA A 87 -10.59 10.07 1.29
N LYS A 88 -11.71 10.79 1.46
CA LYS A 88 -12.95 10.59 0.70
C LYS A 88 -13.56 9.20 0.90
N GLY A 89 -13.59 8.72 2.14
CA GLY A 89 -14.05 7.37 2.40
C GLY A 89 -14.02 6.90 3.86
N ASN A 90 -14.10 5.57 3.99
CA ASN A 90 -14.18 4.84 5.25
C ASN A 90 -12.95 3.94 5.45
N ILE A 91 -12.40 3.92 6.66
CA ILE A 91 -11.25 3.08 7.01
C ILE A 91 -11.62 1.96 7.99
N ALA A 92 -10.92 0.84 7.86
CA ALA A 92 -10.97 -0.29 8.78
C ALA A 92 -9.58 -0.93 8.94
N LEU A 93 -9.36 -1.60 10.08
CA LEU A 93 -8.16 -2.40 10.31
C LEU A 93 -8.47 -3.87 10.11
N SER A 94 -7.74 -4.52 9.19
CA SER A 94 -7.83 -5.97 8.98
C SER A 94 -7.36 -6.77 10.20
N ARG A 95 -7.47 -8.09 10.12
CA ARG A 95 -6.64 -8.97 10.97
C ARG A 95 -5.14 -8.71 10.77
N ALA A 96 -4.34 -9.01 11.79
CA ALA A 96 -2.89 -8.83 11.74
C ALA A 96 -2.19 -9.87 10.83
N VAL A 97 -1.31 -9.39 9.95
CA VAL A 97 -0.57 -10.19 8.96
C VAL A 97 0.89 -9.75 8.88
N ARG A 98 1.75 -10.65 8.38
CA ARG A 98 3.14 -10.29 8.05
C ARG A 98 3.14 -9.40 6.82
N GLY A 99 3.91 -8.32 6.82
CA GLY A 99 4.05 -7.45 5.64
C GLY A 99 4.59 -8.19 4.42
N ASP A 100 5.53 -9.11 4.62
CA ASP A 100 6.12 -9.95 3.56
C ASP A 100 5.25 -11.13 3.10
N SER A 101 4.03 -11.25 3.64
CA SER A 101 3.05 -12.22 3.15
C SER A 101 2.45 -11.81 1.80
N PHE A 102 2.50 -10.52 1.46
CA PHE A 102 2.13 -10.01 0.15
C PHE A 102 3.33 -10.06 -0.81
N LYS A 103 3.07 -10.33 -2.09
CA LYS A 103 4.05 -10.30 -3.18
C LYS A 103 3.84 -9.14 -4.13
N SER A 104 2.76 -8.39 -3.98
CA SER A 104 2.49 -7.20 -4.75
C SER A 104 1.49 -6.30 -4.03
N ARG A 105 1.40 -5.05 -4.47
CA ARG A 105 0.33 -4.13 -4.11
C ARG A 105 -1.06 -4.71 -4.41
N GLY A 106 -1.21 -5.38 -5.55
CA GLY A 106 -2.47 -5.98 -5.96
C GLY A 106 -2.96 -7.07 -4.99
N GLU A 107 -2.04 -7.84 -4.40
CA GLU A 107 -2.36 -8.82 -3.36
C GLU A 107 -2.78 -8.16 -2.04
N ALA A 108 -2.10 -7.08 -1.63
CA ALA A 108 -2.49 -6.34 -0.43
C ALA A 108 -3.87 -5.68 -0.60
N ASP A 109 -4.17 -5.16 -1.80
CA ASP A 109 -5.49 -4.64 -2.13
C ASP A 109 -6.55 -5.75 -2.16
N ALA A 110 -6.22 -6.93 -2.71
CA ALA A 110 -7.11 -8.10 -2.71
C ALA A 110 -7.41 -8.59 -1.29
N PHE A 111 -6.44 -8.53 -0.39
CA PHE A 111 -6.61 -8.84 1.01
C PHE A 111 -7.62 -7.90 1.69
N CYS A 112 -7.51 -6.58 1.48
CA CYS A 112 -8.50 -5.63 1.99
C CYS A 112 -9.92 -5.88 1.43
N ARG A 113 -10.04 -6.22 0.14
CA ARG A 113 -11.33 -6.61 -0.45
C ARG A 113 -11.90 -7.87 0.17
N ALA A 114 -11.06 -8.85 0.50
CA ALA A 114 -11.50 -10.10 1.11
C ALA A 114 -11.99 -9.90 2.56
N GLU A 115 -11.37 -9.00 3.32
CA GLU A 115 -11.73 -8.73 4.71
C GLU A 115 -12.99 -7.87 4.83
N PHE A 116 -13.17 -6.87 3.96
CA PHE A 116 -14.21 -5.84 4.12
C PHE A 116 -15.18 -5.68 2.95
N GLY A 117 -14.95 -6.41 1.85
CA GLY A 117 -15.80 -6.40 0.68
C GLY A 117 -15.32 -5.49 -0.45
N PRO A 118 -16.10 -5.41 -1.55
CA PRO A 118 -15.76 -4.60 -2.72
C PRO A 118 -15.54 -3.12 -2.36
N GLY A 119 -14.62 -2.47 -3.08
CA GLY A 119 -14.27 -1.05 -2.87
C GLY A 119 -13.10 -0.83 -1.90
N TYR A 120 -12.84 -1.78 -0.99
CA TYR A 120 -11.69 -1.68 -0.10
C TYR A 120 -10.37 -1.98 -0.83
N ARG A 121 -9.34 -1.22 -0.48
CA ARG A 121 -7.95 -1.45 -0.88
C ARG A 121 -7.03 -1.09 0.27
N MET A 122 -5.76 -1.48 0.19
CA MET A 122 -4.80 -1.03 1.19
C MET A 122 -4.64 0.50 1.09
N ALA A 123 -4.58 1.17 2.22
CA ALA A 123 -4.42 2.60 2.26
C ALA A 123 -3.01 3.03 1.81
N SER A 124 -2.91 4.26 1.32
CA SER A 124 -1.70 4.89 0.82
C SER A 124 -1.39 6.15 1.61
N HIS A 125 -0.10 6.46 1.73
CA HIS A 125 0.39 7.75 2.20
C HIS A 125 -0.32 8.91 1.49
N HIS A 126 -0.58 8.76 0.19
CA HIS A 126 -1.10 9.80 -0.68
C HIS A 126 -2.62 10.00 -0.63
N ASP A 127 -3.36 9.22 0.18
CA ASP A 127 -4.83 9.20 0.12
C ASP A 127 -5.48 10.53 0.53
N GLY A 128 -4.78 11.38 1.26
CA GLY A 128 -5.25 12.72 1.66
C GLY A 128 -4.80 13.87 0.76
N ASP A 129 -4.20 13.62 -0.40
CA ASP A 129 -3.72 14.68 -1.31
C ASP A 129 -2.70 15.65 -0.65
N GLY A 130 -1.88 15.17 0.30
CA GLY A 130 -1.00 16.02 1.12
C GLY A 130 0.09 15.26 1.90
N GLY A 131 0.58 15.88 2.97
CA GLY A 131 1.72 15.45 3.79
C GLY A 131 1.50 14.17 4.62
N TRP A 132 2.14 14.12 5.78
CA TRP A 132 2.33 12.89 6.57
C TRP A 132 1.13 12.46 7.43
N GLY A 133 -0.08 12.65 6.92
CA GLY A 133 -1.31 12.26 7.60
C GLY A 133 -2.56 12.71 6.87
N TRP A 134 -3.65 11.99 7.11
CA TRP A 134 -4.95 12.28 6.53
C TRP A 134 -6.08 11.76 7.41
N GLN A 135 -7.29 12.16 7.05
CA GLN A 135 -8.53 11.93 7.77
C GLN A 135 -9.51 11.11 6.93
N ALA A 136 -10.28 10.25 7.58
CA ALA A 136 -11.35 9.48 6.96
C ALA A 136 -12.43 9.15 8.01
N TYR A 137 -13.61 8.73 7.56
CA TYR A 137 -14.58 8.12 8.47
C TYR A 137 -13.99 6.85 9.07
N GLY A 138 -14.06 6.70 10.39
CA GLY A 138 -13.44 5.58 11.07
C GLY A 138 -13.67 5.56 12.58
N ASN A 139 -13.48 4.39 13.16
CA ASN A 139 -13.31 4.19 14.59
C ASN A 139 -12.35 3.02 14.83
N ILE A 140 -11.15 3.13 14.25
CA ILE A 140 -10.12 2.09 14.33
C ILE A 140 -9.44 2.09 15.70
N ASP A 141 -8.90 0.93 16.07
CA ASP A 141 -8.09 0.78 17.28
C ASP A 141 -6.86 1.71 17.26
N ALA A 142 -6.55 2.30 18.42
CA ALA A 142 -5.44 3.24 18.58
C ALA A 142 -4.19 2.63 19.21
N THR A 143 -4.23 1.36 19.61
CA THR A 143 -3.14 0.70 20.36
C THR A 143 -2.08 0.07 19.45
N THR A 144 -2.38 -0.07 18.15
CA THR A 144 -1.49 -0.72 17.18
C THR A 144 -1.06 0.20 16.06
N ARG A 145 0.13 -0.08 15.50
CA ARG A 145 0.52 0.40 14.18
C ARG A 145 -0.08 -0.51 13.11
N PHE A 146 -0.17 0.00 11.89
CA PHE A 146 -0.71 -0.75 10.76
C PHE A 146 0.08 -0.49 9.49
N TRP A 147 0.09 -1.48 8.60
CA TRP A 147 0.70 -1.37 7.30
C TRP A 147 -0.08 -0.38 6.42
N ILE A 148 0.66 0.48 5.74
CA ILE A 148 0.20 1.30 4.61
C ILE A 148 1.17 1.12 3.44
N THR A 149 0.84 1.67 2.26
CA THR A 149 1.79 1.75 1.14
C THR A 149 2.26 3.18 0.94
N VAL A 150 3.36 3.31 0.21
CA VAL A 150 3.71 4.55 -0.50
C VAL A 150 3.94 4.15 -1.96
N ILE A 151 3.09 4.63 -2.87
CA ILE A 151 2.98 4.10 -4.25
C ILE A 151 4.26 4.38 -5.07
N ASP A 152 4.96 5.47 -4.76
CA ASP A 152 6.11 6.00 -5.48
C ASP A 152 7.42 5.85 -4.69
N GLN A 153 7.42 5.02 -3.63
CA GLN A 153 8.62 4.74 -2.83
C GLN A 153 8.84 3.23 -2.66
N PRO A 154 10.09 2.78 -2.55
CA PRO A 154 10.42 1.40 -2.26
C PRO A 154 10.25 1.10 -0.76
N SER A 155 9.13 1.45 -0.13
CA SER A 155 8.93 1.34 1.32
C SER A 155 7.86 0.31 1.71
N SER A 156 7.44 -0.53 0.77
CA SER A 156 6.51 -1.63 1.02
C SER A 156 7.25 -2.96 1.12
N CYS A 157 6.70 -3.89 1.90
CA CYS A 157 7.34 -5.19 2.17
C CYS A 157 7.45 -6.16 0.99
N TRP A 158 6.80 -5.84 -0.13
CA TRP A 158 6.78 -6.63 -1.36
C TRP A 158 7.61 -6.01 -2.48
N ASN A 159 8.39 -4.98 -2.18
CA ASN A 159 9.35 -4.38 -3.11
C ASN A 159 10.70 -5.10 -3.06
#